data_AF-A0A661A239-F1
#
_entry.id   AF-A0A661A239-F1
#
_cell.length_a   1.000
_cell.length_b   1.000
_cell.length_c   1.000
_cell.angle_alpha   90.00
_cell.angle_beta   90.00
_cell.angle_gamma   90.00
#
_symmetry.space_group_name_H-M   'P 1'
#
loop_
_entity.id
_entity.type
_entity.pdbx_description
1 polymer ?
#
loop_
_entity_poly.entity_id
_entity_poly.type
_entity_poly.pdbx_seq_one_letter_code
_entity_poly.pdbx_strand_id
1 'polypeptide(L)'
;MEDIKKEELKSNIKRGIKIFFALTVLVLFVIFFLTADRNTLTSLKRFSPLHLIGAILLWGVMAGTDYLGFMVFTRGAGKDIRFIDSMSVITIGQFLSLVTPFQVSGLPVQVFYLKKQCGID
;
A
#
# COMPACT_ATOMS: atom_id res chain seq x y z
N MET A 1 11.45 -29.62 -7.09
CA MET A 1 12.32 -28.44 -6.91
C MET A 1 11.52 -27.14 -6.93
N GLU A 2 10.62 -26.95 -7.90
CA GLU A 2 9.82 -25.72 -8.04
C GLU A 2 8.76 -25.55 -6.92
N ASP A 3 8.12 -26.64 -6.49
CA ASP A 3 7.10 -26.60 -5.44
C ASP A 3 7.68 -26.29 -4.05
N ILE A 4 8.88 -26.83 -3.75
CA ILE A 4 9.62 -26.52 -2.52
C ILE A 4 9.95 -25.03 -2.45
N LYS A 5 10.38 -24.43 -3.57
CA LYS A 5 10.67 -22.99 -3.66
C LYS A 5 9.41 -22.12 -3.51
N LYS A 6 8.25 -22.57 -4.00
CA LYS A 6 6.96 -21.87 -3.82
C LYS A 6 6.49 -21.90 -2.37
N GLU A 7 6.66 -23.02 -1.67
CA GLU A 7 6.32 -23.12 -0.24
C GLU A 7 7.21 -22.25 0.64
N GLU A 8 8.53 -22.26 0.42
CA GLU A 8 9.45 -21.37 1.14
C GLU A 8 9.12 -19.89 0.92
N LEU A 9 8.80 -19.50 -0.32
CA LEU A 9 8.40 -18.13 -0.64
C LEU A 9 7.13 -17.72 0.13
N LYS A 10 6.10 -18.57 0.14
CA LYS A 10 4.86 -18.32 0.89
C LYS A 10 5.13 -18.16 2.38
N SER A 11 5.98 -19.02 2.95
CA SER A 11 6.37 -18.97 4.36
C SER A 11 7.08 -17.66 4.70
N ASN A 12 8.04 -17.25 3.87
CA ASN A 12 8.79 -16.00 4.05
C ASN A 12 7.89 -14.76 3.93
N ILE A 13 6.96 -14.74 2.96
CA ILE A 13 5.96 -13.67 2.83
C ILE A 13 5.08 -13.59 4.09
N LYS A 14 4.56 -14.73 4.56
CA LYS A 14 3.71 -14.78 5.76
C LYS A 14 4.46 -14.27 7.00
N ARG A 15 5.74 -14.63 7.14
CA ARG A 15 6.61 -14.13 8.21
C ARG A 15 6.85 -12.63 8.09
N GLY A 16 7.13 -12.12 6.89
CA GLY A 16 7.30 -10.70 6.62
C GLY A 16 6.06 -9.88 6.97
N ILE A 17 4.88 -10.33 6.53
CA ILE A 17 3.59 -9.70 6.87
C ILE A 17 3.38 -9.68 8.38
N LYS A 18 3.69 -10.79 9.08
CA LYS A 18 3.56 -10.85 10.55
C LYS A 18 4.46 -9.85 11.25
N ILE A 19 5.72 -9.72 10.81
CA ILE A 19 6.67 -8.75 11.37
C ILE A 19 6.21 -7.32 11.09
N PHE A 20 5.83 -7.01 9.86
CA PHE A 20 5.33 -5.69 9.47
C PHE A 20 4.09 -5.28 10.28
N PHE A 21 3.15 -6.21 10.46
CA PHE A 21 1.95 -5.97 11.26
C PHE A 21 2.30 -5.72 12.73
N ALA A 22 3.17 -6.56 13.31
CA ALA A 22 3.62 -6.38 14.69
C ALA A 22 4.33 -5.03 14.90
N LEU A 23 5.18 -4.63 13.96
CA LEU A 23 5.88 -3.35 13.98
C LEU A 23 4.88 -2.18 13.87
N THR A 24 3.92 -2.26 12.96
CA THR A 24 2.87 -1.25 12.80
C THR A 24 2.08 -1.06 14.08
N VAL A 25 1.62 -2.16 14.70
CA VAL A 25 0.89 -2.10 15.98
C VAL A 25 1.76 -1.52 17.09
N LEU A 26 3.03 -1.89 17.15
CA LEU A 26 3.98 -1.35 18.13
C LEU A 26 4.16 0.16 17.96
N VAL A 27 4.37 0.63 16.73
CA VAL A 27 4.51 2.06 16.43
C VAL A 27 3.25 2.84 16.80
N LEU A 28 2.06 2.33 16.43
CA LEU A 28 0.79 2.94 16.81
C LEU A 28 0.63 3.01 18.33
N PHE A 29 1.01 1.95 19.04
CA PHE A 29 0.96 1.92 20.50
C PHE A 29 1.91 2.95 21.13
N VAL A 30 3.15 3.04 20.63
CA VAL A 30 4.13 4.03 21.11
C VAL A 30 3.65 5.46 20.86
N ILE A 31 3.13 5.76 19.67
CA ILE A 31 2.57 7.08 19.35
C ILE A 31 1.40 7.39 20.28
N PHE A 32 0.49 6.43 20.47
CA PHE A 32 -0.65 6.60 21.36
C PHE A 32 -0.20 6.82 22.80
N PHE A 33 0.76 6.04 23.31
CA PHE A 33 1.26 6.20 24.67
C PHE A 33 1.94 7.56 24.90
N LEU A 34 2.67 8.08 23.90
CA LEU A 34 3.35 9.36 23.99
C LEU A 34 2.42 10.57 23.78
N THR A 35 1.33 10.41 23.02
CA THR A 35 0.50 11.54 22.55
C THR A 35 -0.92 11.54 23.15
N ALA A 36 -1.39 10.42 23.70
CA ALA A 36 -2.76 10.33 24.20
C ALA A 36 -2.92 11.06 25.53
N ASP A 37 -3.84 12.02 25.54
CA ASP A 37 -4.36 12.67 26.74
C ASP A 37 -5.78 12.17 27.06
N ARG A 38 -6.33 12.53 28.22
CA ARG A 38 -7.72 12.21 28.62
C ARG A 38 -8.74 12.68 27.58
N ASN A 39 -8.47 13.79 26.90
CA ASN A 39 -9.31 14.28 25.81
C ASN A 39 -9.29 13.34 24.59
N THR A 40 -8.14 12.74 24.26
CA THR A 40 -8.00 11.77 23.16
C THR A 40 -8.83 10.51 23.42
N LEU A 41 -8.78 9.98 24.64
CA LEU A 41 -9.58 8.81 25.06
C LEU A 41 -11.08 9.09 25.03
N THR A 42 -11.48 10.29 25.44
CA THR A 42 -12.90 10.70 25.46
C THR A 42 -13.45 10.88 24.05
N SER A 43 -12.67 11.49 23.16
CA SER A 43 -13.01 11.64 21.74
C SER A 43 -13.06 10.29 21.03
N LEU A 44 -12.14 9.36 21.34
CA LEU A 44 -12.14 8.02 20.76
C LEU A 44 -13.39 7.21 21.15
N LYS A 45 -13.89 7.35 22.38
CA LYS A 45 -15.14 6.72 22.82
C LYS A 45 -16.39 7.29 22.13
N ARG A 46 -16.35 8.56 21.71
CA ARG A 46 -17.44 9.21 20.97
C ARG A 46 -17.34 9.01 19.46
N PHE A 47 -16.24 8.42 18.98
CA PHE A 47 -16.02 8.19 17.56
C PHE A 47 -17.03 7.17 17.03
N SER A 48 -17.87 7.61 16.09
CA SER A 48 -18.82 6.71 15.44
C SER A 48 -18.11 5.88 14.36
N PRO A 49 -18.24 4.54 14.37
CA PRO A 49 -17.63 3.64 13.36
C PRO A 49 -18.00 3.98 11.91
N LEU A 50 -19.13 4.67 11.68
CA LEU A 50 -19.52 5.17 10.36
C LEU A 50 -18.46 6.09 9.73
N HIS A 51 -17.74 6.87 10.52
CA HIS A 51 -16.66 7.72 10.02
C HIS A 51 -15.48 6.89 9.51
N LEU A 52 -15.19 5.74 10.13
CA LEU A 52 -14.15 4.83 9.66
C LEU A 52 -14.53 4.24 8.29
N ILE A 53 -15.79 3.81 8.15
CA ILE A 53 -16.31 3.29 6.89
C ILE A 53 -16.22 4.38 5.81
N GLY A 54 -16.66 5.60 6.13
CA GLY A 54 -16.54 6.75 5.24
C GLY A 54 -15.10 7.02 4.81
N ALA A 55 -14.15 7.00 5.75
CA ALA A 55 -12.73 7.18 5.46
C ALA A 55 -12.18 6.09 4.54
N ILE A 56 -12.54 4.82 4.78
CA ILE A 56 -12.13 3.69 3.93
C ILE A 56 -12.71 3.84 2.51
N LEU A 57 -13.97 4.26 2.39
CA LEU A 57 -14.61 4.48 1.09
C LEU A 57 -13.93 5.62 0.33
N LEU A 58 -13.70 6.77 0.99
CA LEU A 58 -13.01 7.90 0.40
C LEU A 58 -11.58 7.55 -0.02
N TRP A 59 -10.86 6.79 0.82
CA TRP A 59 -9.54 6.28 0.48
C TRP A 59 -9.59 5.35 -0.73
N GLY A 60 -10.59 4.47 -0.82
CA GLY A 60 -10.80 3.61 -1.98
C GLY A 60 -11.07 4.40 -3.27
N VAL A 61 -11.87 5.47 -3.19
CA VAL A 61 -12.11 6.38 -4.32
C VAL A 61 -10.81 7.07 -4.74
N MET A 62 -10.05 7.62 -3.79
CA MET A 62 -8.75 8.26 -4.04
C MET A 62 -7.77 7.29 -4.73
N ALA A 63 -7.62 6.09 -4.18
CA ALA A 63 -6.76 5.06 -4.77
C ALA A 63 -7.25 4.67 -6.18
N GLY A 64 -8.56 4.54 -6.37
CA GLY A 64 -9.17 4.30 -7.68
C GLY A 64 -8.85 5.39 -8.70
N THR A 65 -8.90 6.67 -8.28
CA THR A 65 -8.53 7.79 -9.14
C THR A 65 -7.05 7.79 -9.50
N ASP A 66 -6.17 7.39 -8.59
CA ASP A 66 -4.74 7.24 -8.89
C ASP A 66 -4.52 6.16 -9.95
N TYR A 67 -5.17 5.00 -9.81
CA TYR A 67 -5.06 3.89 -10.76
C TYR A 67 -5.60 4.28 -12.14
N LEU A 68 -6.73 4.98 -12.20
CA LEU A 68 -7.28 5.49 -13.46
C LEU A 68 -6.40 6.56 -14.08
N GLY A 69 -5.91 7.51 -13.28
CA GLY A 69 -5.03 8.57 -13.73
C GLY A 69 -3.75 8.02 -14.36
N PHE A 70 -3.16 7.00 -13.74
CA PHE A 70 -1.98 6.34 -14.28
C PHE A 70 -2.27 5.56 -15.57
N MET A 71 -3.43 4.90 -15.68
CA MET A 71 -3.86 4.23 -16.91
C MET A 71 -4.06 5.22 -18.07
N VAL A 72 -4.63 6.40 -17.79
CA VAL A 72 -4.76 7.49 -18.78
C VAL A 72 -3.39 8.02 -19.17
N PHE A 73 -2.47 8.17 -18.22
CA PHE A 73 -1.10 8.62 -18.47
C PHE A 73 -0.35 7.67 -19.41
N THR A 74 -0.36 6.36 -19.14
CA THR A 74 0.31 5.38 -20.03
C THR A 74 -0.32 5.36 -21.42
N ARG A 75 -1.65 5.50 -21.50
CA ARG A 75 -2.36 5.56 -22.77
C ARG A 75 -1.97 6.80 -23.59
N GLY A 76 -1.78 7.95 -22.93
CA GLY A 76 -1.23 9.16 -23.55
C GLY A 76 0.21 8.96 -24.07
N ALA A 77 0.99 8.08 -23.43
CA ALA A 77 2.32 7.67 -23.89
C ALA A 77 2.29 6.56 -24.96
N GLY A 78 1.12 6.19 -25.48
CA GLY A 78 0.97 5.19 -26.54
C GLY A 78 0.99 3.73 -26.06
N LYS A 79 0.89 3.48 -24.75
CA LYS A 79 0.86 2.13 -24.17
C LYS A 79 -0.45 1.91 -23.41
N ASP A 80 -1.23 0.91 -23.81
CA ASP A 80 -2.46 0.54 -23.12
C ASP A 80 -2.16 -0.53 -22.06
N ILE A 81 -2.53 -0.28 -20.80
CA ILE A 81 -2.39 -1.23 -19.70
C ILE A 81 -3.75 -1.50 -19.09
N ARG A 82 -3.96 -2.70 -18.53
CA ARG A 82 -5.22 -3.01 -17.85
C ARG A 82 -5.27 -2.32 -16.50
N PHE A 83 -6.48 -2.03 -16.02
CA PHE A 83 -6.69 -1.43 -14.70
C PHE A 83 -6.01 -2.21 -13.57
N ILE A 84 -6.01 -3.55 -13.63
CA ILE A 84 -5.36 -4.42 -12.64
C ILE A 84 -3.84 -4.24 -12.65
N ASP A 85 -3.24 -4.00 -13.82
CA ASP A 85 -1.80 -3.76 -13.94
C ASP A 85 -1.46 -2.40 -13.35
N SER A 86 -2.26 -1.36 -13.63
CA SER A 86 -2.13 -0.03 -13.02
C SER A 86 -2.24 -0.10 -11.49
N MET A 87 -3.27 -0.78 -10.97
CA MET A 87 -3.44 -1.00 -9.54
C MET A 87 -2.22 -1.68 -8.91
N SER A 88 -1.66 -2.70 -9.57
CA SER A 88 -0.48 -3.42 -9.09
C SER A 88 0.76 -2.52 -9.04
N VAL A 89 1.01 -1.75 -10.10
CA VAL A 89 2.12 -0.80 -10.20
C VAL A 89 2.03 0.26 -9.11
N ILE A 90 0.90 0.94 -8.97
CA ILE A 90 0.77 2.00 -7.96
C ILE A 90 0.89 1.41 -6.55
N THR A 91 0.19 0.30 -6.27
CA THR A 91 0.18 -0.30 -4.93
C THR A 91 1.57 -0.76 -4.51
N ILE A 92 2.35 -1.40 -5.39
CA ILE A 92 3.70 -1.86 -5.02
C ILE A 92 4.66 -0.69 -4.78
N GLY A 93 4.53 0.39 -5.57
CA GLY A 93 5.33 1.59 -5.38
C GLY A 93 4.96 2.31 -4.08
N GLN A 94 3.68 2.52 -3.82
CA GLN A 94 3.18 3.12 -2.59
C GLN A 94 3.58 2.32 -1.35
N PHE A 95 3.42 0.99 -1.39
CA PHE A 95 3.84 0.13 -0.30
C PHE A 95 5.32 0.31 0.02
N LEU A 96 6.19 0.29 -0.99
CA LEU A 96 7.62 0.42 -0.76
C LEU A 96 8.02 1.83 -0.33
N SER A 97 7.34 2.86 -0.84
CA SER A 97 7.51 4.25 -0.42
C SER A 97 7.11 4.49 1.04
N LEU A 98 6.09 3.78 1.53
CA LEU A 98 5.62 3.90 2.92
C LEU A 98 6.50 3.11 3.90
N VAL A 99 7.15 2.04 3.44
CA VAL A 99 8.02 1.19 4.29
C VAL A 99 9.45 1.74 4.36
N THR A 100 9.87 2.60 3.43
CA THR A 100 11.23 3.14 3.37
C THR A 100 11.30 4.64 3.70
N PRO A 101 12.41 5.10 4.31
CA PRO A 101 12.66 6.53 4.46
C PRO A 101 12.77 7.22 3.09
N PHE A 102 12.23 8.43 2.97
CA PHE A 102 12.30 9.30 1.78
C PHE A 102 11.46 8.91 0.55
N GLN A 103 10.63 7.87 0.59
CA GLN A 103 9.79 7.43 -0.55
C GLN A 103 10.59 7.11 -1.85
N VAL A 104 11.92 7.01 -1.77
CA VAL A 104 12.81 6.94 -2.95
C VAL A 104 12.67 5.59 -3.67
N SER A 105 12.30 4.53 -2.96
CA SER A 105 12.25 3.18 -3.54
C SER A 105 10.99 2.88 -4.34
N GLY A 106 9.91 3.66 -4.19
CA GLY A 106 8.65 3.35 -4.87
C GLY A 106 8.75 3.46 -6.39
N LEU A 107 9.36 4.55 -6.88
CA LEU A 107 9.44 4.84 -8.31
C LEU A 107 10.30 3.82 -9.09
N PRO A 108 11.52 3.44 -8.65
CA PRO A 108 12.30 2.41 -9.34
C PRO A 108 11.56 1.07 -9.46
N VAL A 109 10.78 0.69 -8.44
CA VAL A 109 10.02 -0.56 -8.45
C VAL A 109 8.79 -0.48 -9.36
N GLN A 110 8.13 0.68 -9.42
CA GLN A 110 7.07 0.93 -10.40
C GLN A 110 7.57 0.75 -11.83
N VAL A 111 8.71 1.38 -12.17
CA VAL A 111 9.35 1.24 -13.49
C VAL A 111 9.76 -0.20 -13.77
N PHE A 112 10.37 -0.88 -12.79
CA PHE A 112 10.72 -2.30 -12.93
C PHE A 112 9.49 -3.18 -13.20
N TYR A 113 8.39 -2.95 -12.48
CA TYR A 113 7.15 -3.72 -12.64
C TYR A 113 6.52 -3.46 -14.01
N LEU A 114 6.45 -2.20 -14.45
CA LEU A 114 5.97 -1.81 -15.78
C LEU A 114 6.77 -2.50 -16.90
N LYS A 115 8.09 -2.49 -16.79
CA LYS A 115 8.96 -3.14 -17.77
C LYS A 115 8.75 -4.66 -17.79
N LYS A 116 8.68 -5.28 -16.61
CA LYS A 116 8.62 -6.74 -16.49
C LYS A 116 7.26 -7.33 -16.82
N GLN A 117 6.17 -6.68 -16.41
CA GLN A 117 4.81 -7.21 -16.53
C GLN A 117 4.01 -6.60 -17.68
N CYS A 118 4.27 -5.34 -18.03
CA CYS A 118 3.53 -4.63 -19.06
C CYS A 118 4.32 -4.46 -20.36
N GLY A 119 5.63 -4.77 -20.39
CA GLY A 119 6.47 -4.56 -21.57
C GLY A 119 6.60 -3.08 -21.95
N ILE A 120 6.59 -2.20 -20.93
CA ILE A 120 6.73 -0.76 -21.09
C ILE A 120 8.12 -0.33 -20.62
N ASP A 121 8.87 0.22 -21.56
CA ASP A 121 10.25 0.69 -21.46
C ASP A 121 10.36 2.11 -20.91
#